data_AF-A0A947QVD7-F1
#
_entry.id   AF-A0A947QVD7-F1
#
_cell.length_a   1.000
_cell.length_b   1.000
_cell.length_c   1.000
_cell.angle_alpha   90.00
_cell.angle_beta   90.00
_cell.angle_gamma   90.00
#
_symmetry.space_group_name_H-M   'P 1'
#
loop_
_entity.id
_entity.type
_entity.pdbx_description
1 polymer ?
#
loop_
_entity_poly.entity_id
_entity_poly.type
_entity_poly.pdbx_seq_one_letter_code
_entity_poly.pdbx_strand_id
1 'polypeptide(L)'
;MIDNIPRNIQEQDGNALPSREAEVAKLANTPVSTLSEAEDVWKNLDPFGDDDSEIVNGQIVSPGNVKIGETSAQPAKERAWLKAISEANDANLPDTERGRRVQEVLDRALANGVPKEVIHQRLDELGIQWKPKTETGVAEAGETHLAKINRQIEEMKAGRLSQGDFQTSINKAKLAGVPVDQIRGVLEKAGIKITEALSPERITELKLIAAQKAKEYYQAEEEALFDAIASKTTEATQTNTPPDLKIERSRLTDEIGHRFAAHGIAKGSRSEQLDTLLRLLASGIDPSRTFHTADLFRSDENEIAFAVGAAGPYDTGSFIVLGEPKSIDQSTNNRDIAETGVAGVLVNREWYDAIPDLQRAYPNVRFIRADQMRDKLTEWVQSIDQK
;
A
#
# COMPACT_ATOMS: atom_id res chain seq x y z
N MET A 1 42.28 -38.08 58.15
CA MET A 1 41.72 -36.75 58.45
C MET A 1 41.07 -36.26 57.18
N ILE A 2 39.75 -36.34 57.17
CA ILE A 2 38.84 -35.96 56.10
C ILE A 2 38.18 -34.69 56.61
N ASP A 3 38.30 -33.58 55.88
CA ASP A 3 37.57 -32.35 56.16
C ASP A 3 37.07 -31.80 54.81
N ASN A 4 35.77 -31.89 54.55
CA ASN A 4 34.70 -30.97 54.96
C ASN A 4 34.54 -29.82 53.96
N ILE A 5 33.71 -30.05 52.94
CA ILE A 5 33.07 -28.99 52.15
C ILE A 5 31.55 -29.12 52.41
N PRO A 6 30.86 -28.08 52.89
CA PRO A 6 29.43 -28.16 53.14
C PRO A 6 28.64 -28.12 51.82
N ARG A 7 27.83 -29.16 51.61
CA ARG A 7 26.71 -29.13 50.65
C ARG A 7 25.54 -28.41 51.30
N ASN A 8 25.11 -27.29 50.72
CA ASN A 8 23.74 -26.83 50.87
C ASN A 8 23.37 -25.90 49.71
N ILE A 9 22.79 -26.47 48.65
CA ILE A 9 21.89 -25.74 47.76
C ILE A 9 20.65 -26.61 47.66
N GLN A 10 19.58 -26.13 48.27
CA GLN A 10 18.26 -26.72 48.20
C GLN A 10 17.79 -26.77 46.74
N GLU A 11 17.29 -27.93 46.35
CA GLU A 11 16.41 -28.10 45.19
C GLU A 11 15.25 -27.11 45.32
N GLN A 12 15.20 -26.12 44.45
CA GLN A 12 13.95 -25.45 44.11
C GLN A 12 13.32 -26.24 42.97
N ASP A 13 12.24 -26.92 43.31
CA ASP A 13 11.34 -27.55 42.36
C ASP A 13 10.83 -26.53 41.34
N GLY A 14 11.13 -26.83 40.07
CA GLY A 14 10.17 -26.86 38.98
C GLY A 14 9.18 -25.71 38.85
N ASN A 15 9.64 -24.60 38.28
CA ASN A 15 8.83 -23.84 37.32
C ASN A 15 9.76 -23.31 36.24
N ALA A 16 10.13 -24.20 35.32
CA ALA A 16 10.73 -23.78 34.06
C ALA A 16 9.67 -22.95 33.33
N LEU A 17 9.92 -21.64 33.22
CA LEU A 17 9.28 -20.81 32.21
C LEU A 17 9.42 -21.54 30.86
N PRO A 18 8.35 -21.71 30.08
CA PRO A 18 8.48 -22.34 28.77
C PRO A 18 9.56 -21.60 27.99
N SER A 19 10.54 -22.34 27.46
CA SER A 19 11.52 -21.72 26.56
C SER A 19 10.73 -21.07 25.41
N ARG A 20 11.24 -19.94 24.92
CA ARG A 20 10.65 -19.22 23.77
C ARG A 20 10.41 -20.18 22.58
N GLU A 21 11.22 -21.23 22.47
CA GLU A 21 11.12 -22.35 21.54
C GLU A 21 9.84 -23.21 21.74
N ALA A 22 9.40 -23.44 22.98
CA ALA A 22 8.18 -24.20 23.30
C ALA A 22 6.90 -23.38 23.05
N GLU A 23 6.95 -22.06 23.19
CA GLU A 23 5.85 -21.17 22.77
C GLU A 23 5.75 -21.06 21.24
N VAL A 24 6.89 -20.96 20.54
CA VAL A 24 6.96 -20.98 19.07
C VAL A 24 6.40 -22.31 18.52
N ALA A 25 6.75 -23.46 19.10
CA ALA A 25 6.24 -24.78 18.69
C ALA A 25 4.73 -24.99 18.99
N LYS A 26 4.18 -24.32 20.00
CA LYS A 26 2.73 -24.32 20.27
C LYS A 26 1.96 -23.41 19.32
N LEU A 27 2.50 -22.23 19.03
CA LEU A 27 1.93 -21.33 18.02
C LEU A 27 2.02 -21.96 16.63
N ALA A 28 3.04 -22.78 16.35
CA ALA A 28 3.28 -23.44 15.07
C ALA A 28 2.14 -24.32 14.54
N ASN A 29 1.44 -25.03 15.42
CA ASN A 29 0.46 -26.06 15.03
C ASN A 29 -1.01 -25.63 15.13
N THR A 30 -1.28 -24.39 15.56
CA THR A 30 -2.64 -23.85 15.54
C THR A 30 -2.93 -23.23 14.17
N PRO A 31 -3.94 -23.72 13.43
CA PRO A 31 -4.35 -23.09 12.18
C PRO A 31 -4.82 -21.66 12.46
N VAL A 32 -4.37 -20.71 11.64
CA VAL A 32 -4.85 -19.32 11.72
C VAL A 32 -6.31 -19.29 11.31
N SER A 33 -7.20 -19.08 12.28
CA SER A 33 -8.65 -19.17 12.10
C SER A 33 -9.34 -17.80 12.18
N THR A 34 -8.64 -16.79 12.70
CA THR A 34 -9.15 -15.43 12.86
C THR A 34 -8.17 -14.37 12.35
N LEU A 35 -8.69 -13.18 12.02
CA LEU A 35 -7.84 -12.05 11.58
C LEU A 35 -6.89 -11.58 12.68
N SER A 36 -7.32 -11.63 13.96
CA SER A 36 -6.45 -11.29 15.09
C SER A 36 -5.24 -12.21 15.15
N GLU A 37 -5.44 -13.52 14.99
CA GLU A 37 -4.34 -14.50 14.94
C GLU A 37 -3.43 -14.24 13.74
N ALA A 38 -3.99 -13.88 12.58
CA ALA A 38 -3.21 -13.54 11.39
C ALA A 38 -2.35 -12.27 11.62
N GLU A 39 -2.92 -11.24 12.22
CA GLU A 39 -2.20 -10.01 12.56
C GLU A 39 -1.07 -10.27 13.58
N ASP A 40 -1.30 -11.13 14.55
CA ASP A 40 -0.27 -11.52 15.52
C ASP A 40 0.84 -12.33 14.86
N VAL A 41 0.52 -13.23 13.93
CA VAL A 41 1.52 -13.89 13.09
C VAL A 41 2.34 -12.85 12.33
N TRP A 42 1.71 -11.86 11.69
CA TRP A 42 2.43 -10.84 10.93
C TRP A 42 3.36 -9.99 11.79
N LYS A 43 2.91 -9.56 12.97
CA LYS A 43 3.73 -8.76 13.90
C LYS A 43 4.97 -9.51 14.37
N ASN A 44 4.85 -10.82 14.59
CA ASN A 44 5.96 -11.63 15.09
C ASN A 44 6.95 -12.06 13.99
N LEU A 45 6.53 -12.00 12.72
CA LEU A 45 7.35 -12.37 11.56
C LEU A 45 8.03 -11.18 10.88
N ASP A 46 7.75 -9.95 11.30
CA ASP A 46 8.43 -8.76 10.81
C ASP A 46 9.62 -8.40 11.72
N PRO A 47 10.87 -8.75 11.34
CA PRO A 47 12.05 -8.36 12.11
C PRO A 47 12.35 -6.86 12.01
N PHE A 48 11.62 -6.11 11.17
CA PHE A 48 11.80 -4.68 10.91
C PHE A 48 10.63 -3.83 11.39
N GLY A 49 9.77 -4.34 12.29
CA GLY A 49 8.70 -3.56 12.87
C GLY A 49 9.18 -2.16 13.25
N ASP A 50 8.58 -1.14 12.62
CA ASP A 50 8.94 0.27 12.75
C ASP A 50 8.95 0.67 14.24
N ASP A 51 10.11 0.60 14.89
CA ASP A 51 10.37 1.26 16.15
C ASP A 51 10.64 2.74 15.81
N ASP A 52 9.57 3.48 15.53
CA ASP A 52 9.55 4.94 15.35
C ASP A 52 9.85 5.65 16.70
N SER A 53 10.94 5.29 17.38
CA SER A 53 11.45 6.07 18.50
C SER A 53 12.25 7.27 17.95
N GLU A 54 11.55 8.34 17.61
CA GLU A 54 12.16 9.64 17.37
C GLU A 54 12.79 10.17 18.69
N ILE A 55 14.12 10.24 18.75
CA ILE A 55 14.80 11.11 19.72
C ILE A 55 14.79 12.53 19.13
N VAL A 56 13.94 13.41 19.66
CA VAL A 56 13.99 14.85 19.34
C VAL A 56 14.06 15.71 20.60
N ASN A 57 15.23 16.36 20.71
CA ASN A 57 15.67 17.43 21.61
C ASN A 57 14.63 18.07 22.55
N GLY A 58 14.76 17.75 23.83
CA GLY A 58 13.99 18.36 24.92
C GLY A 58 14.12 19.88 24.99
N GLN A 59 12.97 20.56 24.96
CA GLN A 59 12.76 21.84 25.62
C GLN A 59 11.26 22.06 25.85
N ILE A 60 10.89 22.25 27.11
CA ILE A 60 9.54 22.61 27.55
C ILE A 60 9.51 24.14 27.64
N VAL A 61 8.57 24.79 26.93
CA VAL A 61 8.22 26.19 27.15
C VAL A 61 6.72 26.27 27.46
N SER A 62 6.38 26.80 28.64
CA SER A 62 5.01 26.97 29.11
C SER A 62 4.28 28.12 28.41
N PRO A 63 2.97 28.02 28.12
CA PRO A 63 2.16 29.17 27.76
C PRO A 63 1.31 29.66 28.94
N GLY A 64 1.37 30.98 29.16
CA GLY A 64 0.51 31.72 30.06
C GLY A 64 -0.87 32.04 29.45
N ASN A 65 -1.85 32.10 30.36
CA ASN A 65 -3.25 32.54 30.30
C ASN A 65 -3.72 33.42 29.13
N VAL A 66 -4.78 32.95 28.44
CA VAL A 66 -5.99 33.75 28.07
C VAL A 66 -7.22 32.83 28.14
N LYS A 67 -8.28 33.27 28.84
CA LYS A 67 -9.60 32.61 28.89
C LYS A 67 -10.47 33.12 27.74
N ILE A 68 -11.17 32.21 27.04
CA ILE A 68 -12.63 32.16 26.79
C ILE A 68 -12.93 30.76 26.21
N GLY A 69 -13.72 29.95 26.93
CA GLY A 69 -14.52 28.85 26.36
C GLY A 69 -13.85 27.56 25.87
N GLU A 70 -12.56 27.31 26.07
CA GLU A 70 -11.91 26.07 25.60
C GLU A 70 -12.09 24.90 26.59
N THR A 71 -12.74 23.82 26.16
CA THR A 71 -12.62 22.53 26.85
C THR A 71 -11.26 21.91 26.50
N SER A 72 -10.49 21.52 27.52
CA SER A 72 -9.11 21.03 27.43
C SER A 72 -8.93 19.66 26.76
N ALA A 73 -9.92 19.20 25.99
CA ALA A 73 -9.95 17.88 25.36
C ALA A 73 -9.79 17.91 23.83
N GLN A 74 -9.78 19.09 23.20
CA GLN A 74 -9.61 19.20 21.75
C GLN A 74 -8.12 19.22 21.34
N PRO A 75 -7.68 18.32 20.44
CA PRO A 75 -6.33 18.36 19.86
C PRO A 75 -6.02 19.75 19.30
N ALA A 76 -4.79 20.24 19.48
CA ALA A 76 -4.39 21.57 19.02
C ALA A 76 -4.67 21.81 17.52
N LYS A 77 -4.62 20.74 16.72
CA LYS A 77 -4.98 20.75 15.29
C LYS A 77 -6.46 21.07 15.06
N GLU A 78 -7.36 20.57 15.92
CA GLU A 78 -8.81 20.84 15.80
C GLU A 78 -9.13 22.31 16.06
N ARG A 79 -8.52 22.88 17.11
CA ARG A 79 -8.66 24.30 17.45
C ARG A 79 -8.17 25.22 16.31
N ALA A 80 -7.09 24.83 15.64
CA ALA A 80 -6.51 25.64 14.57
C ALA A 80 -7.43 25.78 13.35
N TRP A 81 -8.04 24.68 12.88
CA TRP A 81 -8.93 24.76 11.72
C TRP A 81 -10.30 25.34 12.06
N LEU A 82 -10.83 25.09 13.27
CA LEU A 82 -12.08 25.72 13.72
C LEU A 82 -11.95 27.26 13.78
N LYS A 83 -10.83 27.75 14.31
CA LYS A 83 -10.52 29.18 14.30
C LYS A 83 -10.46 29.73 12.87
N ALA A 84 -9.78 29.02 11.97
CA ALA A 84 -9.69 29.42 10.56
C ALA A 84 -11.05 29.43 9.85
N ILE A 85 -11.98 28.50 10.17
CA ILE A 85 -13.35 28.53 9.64
C ILE A 85 -14.10 29.75 10.15
N SER A 86 -14.00 30.05 11.45
CA SER A 86 -14.66 31.22 12.03
C SER A 86 -14.15 32.53 11.42
N GLU A 87 -12.85 32.62 11.14
CA GLU A 87 -12.24 33.77 10.45
C GLU A 87 -12.64 33.82 8.96
N ALA A 88 -12.74 32.66 8.31
CA ALA A 88 -13.19 32.57 6.92
C ALA A 88 -14.69 32.88 6.75
N ASN A 89 -15.50 32.65 7.79
CA ASN A 89 -16.93 32.91 7.83
C ASN A 89 -17.27 34.33 8.32
N ASP A 90 -16.41 35.32 8.02
CA ASP A 90 -16.64 36.73 8.36
C ASP A 90 -17.91 37.24 7.66
N ALA A 91 -18.85 37.76 8.47
CA ALA A 91 -20.13 38.31 8.00
C ALA A 91 -19.94 39.55 7.10
N ASN A 92 -18.77 40.19 7.12
CA ASN A 92 -18.45 41.35 6.29
C ASN A 92 -17.96 40.97 4.88
N LEU A 93 -17.74 39.68 4.59
CA LEU A 93 -17.34 39.22 3.27
C LEU A 93 -18.56 38.92 2.38
N PRO A 94 -18.48 39.16 1.06
CA PRO A 94 -19.48 38.69 0.11
C PRO A 94 -19.67 37.17 0.21
N ASP A 95 -20.92 36.70 0.08
CA ASP A 95 -21.27 35.27 0.22
C ASP A 95 -20.41 34.33 -0.63
N THR A 96 -20.03 34.77 -1.84
CA THR A 96 -19.17 34.03 -2.76
C THR A 96 -17.74 33.87 -2.25
N GLU A 97 -17.17 34.93 -1.67
CA GLU A 97 -15.82 34.93 -1.12
C GLU A 97 -15.77 34.20 0.24
N ARG A 98 -16.81 34.38 1.06
CA ARG A 98 -17.00 33.64 2.31
C ARG A 98 -17.06 32.14 2.04
N GLY A 99 -17.87 31.72 1.06
CA GLY A 99 -17.96 30.32 0.65
C GLY A 99 -16.64 29.75 0.15
N ARG A 100 -15.88 30.52 -0.66
CA ARG A 100 -14.55 30.11 -1.15
C ARG A 100 -13.57 29.89 -0.01
N ARG A 101 -13.46 30.84 0.93
CA ARG A 101 -12.51 30.75 2.05
C ARG A 101 -12.86 29.63 3.01
N VAL A 102 -14.15 29.46 3.32
CA VAL A 102 -14.59 28.33 4.15
C VAL A 102 -14.21 27.01 3.47
N GLN A 103 -14.45 26.88 2.16
CA GLN A 103 -14.07 25.68 1.40
C GLN A 103 -12.55 25.40 1.48
N GLU A 104 -11.70 26.41 1.32
CA GLU A 104 -10.24 26.25 1.41
C GLU A 104 -9.77 25.81 2.81
N VAL A 105 -10.48 26.17 3.87
CA VAL A 105 -10.19 25.70 5.22
C VAL A 105 -10.67 24.24 5.39
N LEU A 106 -11.84 23.90 4.84
CA LEU A 106 -12.38 22.54 4.86
C LEU A 106 -11.50 21.56 4.08
N ASP A 107 -11.04 21.94 2.90
CA ASP A 107 -10.14 21.12 2.07
C ASP A 107 -8.81 20.86 2.81
N ARG A 108 -8.28 21.88 3.50
CA ARG A 108 -7.09 21.72 4.35
C ARG A 108 -7.35 20.83 5.56
N ALA A 109 -8.52 20.91 6.19
CA ALA A 109 -8.87 20.04 7.32
C ALA A 109 -8.97 18.57 6.86
N LEU A 110 -9.62 18.31 5.73
CA LEU A 110 -9.70 16.98 5.12
C LEU A 110 -8.32 16.44 4.74
N ALA A 111 -7.47 17.26 4.11
CA ALA A 111 -6.09 16.88 3.74
C ALA A 111 -5.23 16.54 4.97
N ASN A 112 -5.55 17.11 6.14
CA ASN A 112 -4.88 16.83 7.41
C ASN A 112 -5.52 15.66 8.18
N GLY A 113 -6.42 14.89 7.55
CA GLY A 113 -7.02 13.68 8.12
C GLY A 113 -8.18 13.91 9.10
N VAL A 114 -8.80 15.10 9.10
CA VAL A 114 -10.01 15.33 9.89
C VAL A 114 -11.19 14.58 9.24
N PRO A 115 -11.88 13.68 9.96
CA PRO A 115 -13.02 12.96 9.40
C PRO A 115 -14.15 13.90 8.96
N LYS A 116 -14.81 13.56 7.84
CA LYS A 116 -15.87 14.40 7.24
C LYS A 116 -17.05 14.60 8.18
N GLU A 117 -17.35 13.59 8.98
CA GLU A 117 -18.44 13.58 9.96
C GLU A 117 -18.17 14.61 11.07
N VAL A 118 -16.92 14.73 11.51
CA VAL A 118 -16.49 15.73 12.51
C VAL A 118 -16.60 17.14 11.92
N ILE A 119 -16.20 17.33 10.66
CA ILE A 119 -16.35 18.61 9.97
C ILE A 119 -17.83 19.02 9.90
N HIS A 120 -18.71 18.11 9.47
CA HIS A 120 -20.14 18.39 9.35
C HIS A 120 -20.76 18.74 10.71
N GLN A 121 -20.48 17.94 11.75
CA GLN A 121 -20.96 18.21 13.11
C GLN A 121 -20.53 19.62 13.59
N ARG A 122 -19.28 20.01 13.35
CA ARG A 122 -18.77 21.31 13.77
C ARG A 122 -19.33 22.49 12.97
N LEU A 123 -19.56 22.31 11.66
CA LEU A 123 -20.21 23.33 10.84
C LEU A 123 -21.64 23.58 11.31
N ASP A 124 -22.36 22.52 11.68
CA ASP A 124 -23.71 22.61 12.26
C ASP A 124 -23.68 23.34 13.61
N GLU A 125 -22.72 23.02 14.49
CA GLU A 125 -22.51 23.72 15.78
C GLU A 125 -22.21 25.22 15.60
N LEU A 126 -21.52 25.59 14.52
CA LEU A 126 -21.24 26.98 14.15
C LEU A 126 -22.39 27.68 13.40
N GLY A 127 -23.49 26.96 13.12
CA GLY A 127 -24.62 27.47 12.35
C GLY A 127 -24.29 27.76 10.88
N ILE A 128 -23.22 27.17 10.35
CA ILE A 128 -22.77 27.36 8.97
C ILE A 128 -23.48 26.33 8.09
N GLN A 129 -24.50 26.77 7.36
CA GLN A 129 -25.13 25.94 6.33
C GLN A 129 -24.20 25.78 5.13
N TRP A 130 -23.36 24.74 5.17
CA TRP A 130 -22.48 24.40 4.05
C TRP A 130 -23.17 23.38 3.13
N LYS A 131 -23.36 23.76 1.87
CA LYS A 131 -23.64 22.80 0.80
C LYS A 131 -22.32 22.55 0.08
N PRO A 132 -21.83 21.29 0.03
CA PRO A 132 -20.69 20.97 -0.82
C PRO A 132 -20.96 21.48 -2.21
N LYS A 133 -19.93 21.99 -2.87
CA LYS A 133 -19.97 22.26 -4.30
C LYS A 133 -20.19 20.90 -4.98
N THR A 134 -21.43 20.51 -5.19
CA THR A 134 -21.76 19.47 -6.16
C THR A 134 -21.26 20.00 -7.50
N GLU A 135 -20.14 19.48 -7.99
CA GLU A 135 -19.85 19.13 -9.39
C GLU A 135 -20.49 19.96 -10.52
N THR A 136 -20.68 21.26 -10.32
CA THR A 136 -21.15 22.17 -11.36
C THR A 136 -20.28 23.41 -11.33
N GLY A 137 -19.32 23.45 -12.25
CA GLY A 137 -18.71 24.72 -12.65
C GLY A 137 -17.19 24.73 -12.83
N VAL A 138 -16.63 23.78 -13.58
CA VAL A 138 -15.82 24.13 -14.75
C VAL A 138 -16.35 23.28 -15.89
N ALA A 139 -17.34 23.79 -16.61
CA ALA A 139 -17.70 23.24 -17.90
C ALA A 139 -16.54 23.52 -18.85
N GLU A 140 -15.61 22.59 -18.97
CA GLU A 140 -14.92 22.42 -20.23
C GLU A 140 -16.00 22.15 -21.27
N ALA A 141 -16.11 23.05 -22.24
CA ALA A 141 -17.00 22.85 -23.37
C ALA A 141 -16.56 21.59 -24.13
N GLY A 142 -17.33 20.51 -23.97
CA GLY A 142 -17.30 19.36 -24.88
C GLY A 142 -17.09 18.03 -24.18
N GLU A 143 -18.18 17.27 -24.06
CA GLU A 143 -18.23 15.84 -23.72
C GLU A 143 -18.22 15.49 -22.21
N THR A 144 -19.27 14.79 -21.76
CA THR A 144 -19.33 14.24 -20.40
C THR A 144 -18.31 13.11 -20.24
N HIS A 145 -17.80 12.87 -19.03
CA HIS A 145 -16.87 11.76 -18.77
C HIS A 145 -17.39 10.40 -19.27
N LEU A 146 -18.70 10.15 -19.16
CA LEU A 146 -19.33 8.93 -19.69
C LEU A 146 -19.35 8.87 -21.22
N ALA A 147 -19.57 10.00 -21.90
CA ALA A 147 -19.50 10.07 -23.36
C ALA A 147 -18.05 9.85 -23.86
N LYS A 148 -17.07 10.40 -23.15
CA LYS A 148 -15.65 10.15 -23.41
C LYS A 148 -15.28 8.68 -23.22
N ILE A 149 -15.73 8.04 -22.14
CA ILE A 149 -15.57 6.59 -21.93
C ILE A 149 -16.20 5.80 -23.09
N ASN A 150 -17.43 6.12 -23.50
CA ASN A 150 -18.07 5.45 -24.64
C ASN A 150 -17.29 5.59 -25.95
N ARG A 151 -16.76 6.78 -26.25
CA ARG A 151 -15.92 6.97 -27.45
C ARG A 151 -14.65 6.13 -27.37
N GLN A 152 -14.00 6.15 -26.22
CA GLN A 152 -12.76 5.42 -25.99
C GLN A 152 -12.94 3.90 -26.02
N ILE A 153 -14.11 3.39 -25.64
CA ILE A 153 -14.48 1.97 -25.84
C ILE A 153 -14.42 1.62 -27.33
N GLU A 154 -14.99 2.45 -28.19
CA GLU A 154 -15.00 2.20 -29.64
C GLU A 154 -13.60 2.36 -30.24
N GLU A 155 -12.80 3.32 -29.75
CA GLU A 155 -11.38 3.44 -30.12
C GLU A 155 -10.56 2.21 -29.68
N MET A 156 -10.83 1.67 -28.48
CA MET A 156 -10.18 0.46 -27.96
C MET A 156 -10.57 -0.77 -28.79
N LYS A 157 -11.85 -0.96 -29.12
CA LYS A 157 -12.32 -2.03 -30.02
C LYS A 157 -11.69 -1.93 -31.41
N ALA A 158 -11.43 -0.71 -31.87
CA ALA A 158 -10.76 -0.45 -33.14
C ALA A 158 -9.22 -0.57 -33.05
N GLY A 159 -8.66 -0.91 -31.88
CA GLY A 159 -7.21 -1.01 -31.66
C GLY A 159 -6.45 0.33 -31.70
N ARG A 160 -7.17 1.46 -31.58
CA ARG A 160 -6.60 2.81 -31.67
C ARG A 160 -6.30 3.44 -30.32
N LEU A 161 -6.82 2.86 -29.25
CA LEU A 161 -6.58 3.29 -27.88
C LEU A 161 -6.01 2.12 -27.10
N SER A 162 -4.92 2.37 -26.37
CA SER A 162 -4.37 1.36 -25.47
C SER A 162 -5.31 1.14 -24.28
N GLN A 163 -5.23 -0.06 -23.71
CA GLN A 163 -6.03 -0.40 -22.54
C GLN A 163 -5.66 0.44 -21.30
N GLY A 164 -4.39 0.83 -21.17
CA GLY A 164 -3.92 1.74 -20.12
C GLY A 164 -4.55 3.13 -20.23
N ASP A 165 -4.57 3.72 -21.44
CA ASP A 165 -5.18 5.04 -21.66
C ASP A 165 -6.70 5.03 -21.37
N PHE A 166 -7.36 3.91 -21.68
CA PHE A 166 -8.76 3.68 -21.34
C PHE A 166 -8.97 3.62 -19.83
N GLN A 167 -8.12 2.88 -19.10
CA GLN A 167 -8.18 2.77 -17.65
C GLN A 167 -7.93 4.12 -16.95
N THR A 168 -6.95 4.90 -17.42
CA THR A 168 -6.71 6.27 -16.93
C THR A 168 -7.97 7.14 -17.06
N SER A 169 -8.74 6.94 -18.13
CA SER A 169 -9.97 7.71 -18.36
C SER A 169 -11.13 7.29 -17.47
N ILE A 170 -11.23 5.98 -17.16
CA ILE A 170 -12.13 5.46 -16.13
C ILE A 170 -11.77 6.05 -14.76
N ASN A 171 -10.48 6.06 -14.39
CA ASN A 171 -10.03 6.60 -13.11
C ASN A 171 -10.31 8.10 -13.01
N LYS A 172 -10.07 8.87 -14.07
CA LYS A 172 -10.45 10.29 -14.14
C LYS A 172 -11.95 10.49 -13.96
N ALA A 173 -12.80 9.63 -14.53
CA ALA A 173 -14.25 9.71 -14.33
C ALA A 173 -14.66 9.42 -12.87
N LYS A 174 -14.06 8.41 -12.23
CA LYS A 174 -14.28 8.12 -10.80
C LYS A 174 -13.88 9.30 -9.92
N LEU A 175 -12.73 9.91 -10.17
CA LEU A 175 -12.25 11.09 -9.45
C LEU A 175 -13.13 12.32 -9.66
N ALA A 176 -13.75 12.44 -10.84
CA ALA A 176 -14.75 13.46 -11.14
C ALA A 176 -16.15 13.15 -10.56
N GLY A 177 -16.26 12.13 -9.71
CA GLY A 177 -17.48 11.77 -8.99
C GLY A 177 -18.54 11.05 -9.81
N VAL A 178 -18.21 10.59 -11.02
CA VAL A 178 -19.14 9.76 -11.81
C VAL A 178 -19.43 8.48 -11.02
N PRO A 179 -20.72 8.18 -10.71
CA PRO A 179 -21.08 6.99 -9.95
C PRO A 179 -20.57 5.72 -10.60
N VAL A 180 -19.97 4.83 -9.80
CA VAL A 180 -19.40 3.56 -10.27
C VAL A 180 -20.42 2.72 -11.03
N ASP A 181 -21.70 2.73 -10.61
CA ASP A 181 -22.77 2.00 -11.29
C ASP A 181 -23.07 2.54 -12.71
N GLN A 182 -22.84 3.84 -12.95
CA GLN A 182 -23.02 4.43 -14.28
C GLN A 182 -21.86 4.07 -15.21
N ILE A 183 -20.62 4.12 -14.71
CA ILE A 183 -19.44 3.62 -15.43
C ILE A 183 -19.66 2.14 -15.74
N ARG A 184 -20.18 1.39 -14.76
CA ARG A 184 -20.48 -0.03 -14.92
C ARG A 184 -21.50 -0.29 -16.01
N GLY A 185 -22.63 0.40 -15.98
CA GLY A 185 -23.65 0.25 -17.02
C GLY A 185 -23.13 0.57 -18.43
N VAL A 186 -22.17 1.48 -18.58
CA VAL A 186 -21.52 1.78 -19.86
C VAL A 186 -20.62 0.63 -20.33
N LEU A 187 -19.77 0.11 -19.44
CA LEU A 187 -18.86 -0.99 -19.75
C LEU A 187 -19.61 -2.29 -20.07
N GLU A 188 -20.64 -2.63 -19.29
CA GLU A 188 -21.47 -3.82 -19.52
C GLU A 188 -22.21 -3.75 -20.86
N LYS A 189 -22.79 -2.59 -21.21
CA LYS A 189 -23.43 -2.39 -22.52
C LYS A 189 -22.46 -2.56 -23.68
N ALA A 190 -21.19 -2.25 -23.46
CA ALA A 190 -20.15 -2.45 -24.45
C ALA A 190 -19.63 -3.90 -24.54
N GLY A 191 -20.16 -4.81 -23.72
CA GLY A 191 -19.67 -6.19 -23.61
C GLY A 191 -18.32 -6.28 -22.89
N ILE A 192 -17.87 -5.21 -22.23
CA ILE A 192 -16.66 -5.21 -21.42
C ILE A 192 -17.03 -5.81 -20.08
N LYS A 193 -16.53 -7.03 -19.81
CA LYS A 193 -16.71 -7.68 -18.51
C LYS A 193 -16.10 -6.81 -17.43
N ILE A 194 -16.95 -6.29 -16.57
CA ILE A 194 -16.50 -5.69 -15.32
C ILE A 194 -16.24 -6.82 -14.38
N THR A 195 -15.01 -6.89 -13.91
CA THR A 195 -14.61 -7.89 -12.97
C THR A 195 -15.21 -7.56 -11.61
N GLU A 196 -15.91 -8.54 -11.04
CA GLU A 196 -16.43 -8.45 -9.69
C GLU A 196 -15.26 -8.18 -8.75
N ALA A 197 -15.36 -7.11 -7.98
CA ALA A 197 -14.41 -6.86 -6.91
C ALA A 197 -14.42 -8.05 -5.94
N LEU A 198 -13.26 -8.37 -5.37
CA LEU A 198 -13.19 -9.41 -4.35
C LEU A 198 -14.13 -9.08 -3.19
N SER A 199 -14.92 -10.06 -2.75
CA SER A 199 -15.81 -9.86 -1.62
C SER A 199 -14.99 -9.65 -0.34
N PRO A 200 -15.52 -8.92 0.66
CA PRO A 200 -14.85 -8.74 1.96
C PRO A 200 -14.50 -10.07 2.64
N GLU A 201 -15.37 -11.08 2.49
CA GLU A 201 -15.15 -12.43 3.03
C GLU A 201 -13.96 -13.10 2.34
N ARG A 202 -13.88 -13.01 1.00
CA ARG A 202 -12.74 -13.58 0.27
C ARG A 202 -11.45 -12.85 0.58
N ILE A 203 -11.47 -11.52 0.71
CA ILE A 203 -10.29 -10.74 1.13
C ILE A 203 -9.82 -11.21 2.51
N THR A 204 -10.75 -11.41 3.45
CA THR A 204 -10.44 -11.92 4.79
C THR A 204 -9.80 -13.30 4.71
N GLU A 205 -10.38 -14.21 3.94
CA GLU A 205 -9.85 -15.56 3.75
C GLU A 205 -8.43 -15.55 3.16
N LEU A 206 -8.17 -14.71 2.16
CA LEU A 206 -6.84 -14.55 1.56
C LEU A 206 -5.81 -14.08 2.59
N LYS A 207 -6.18 -13.15 3.48
CA LYS A 207 -5.29 -12.70 4.57
C LYS A 207 -4.94 -13.84 5.53
N LEU A 208 -5.91 -14.69 5.88
CA LEU A 208 -5.68 -15.85 6.76
C LEU A 208 -4.76 -16.88 6.09
N ILE A 209 -5.02 -17.20 4.81
CA ILE A 209 -4.20 -18.14 4.04
C ILE A 209 -2.75 -17.64 3.96
N ALA A 210 -2.56 -16.35 3.65
CA ALA A 210 -1.22 -15.77 3.56
C ALA A 210 -0.48 -15.83 4.91
N ALA A 211 -1.16 -15.55 6.03
CA ALA A 211 -0.55 -15.62 7.36
C ALA A 211 -0.09 -17.04 7.69
N GLN A 212 -0.93 -18.03 7.38
CA GLN A 212 -0.59 -19.43 7.54
C GLN A 212 0.61 -19.83 6.65
N LYS A 213 0.64 -19.38 5.39
CA LYS A 213 1.74 -19.65 4.45
C LYS A 213 3.06 -19.04 4.89
N ALA A 214 3.04 -17.80 5.36
CA ALA A 214 4.25 -17.16 5.85
C ALA A 214 4.84 -17.94 7.02
N LYS A 215 4.02 -18.30 8.00
CA LYS A 215 4.42 -19.11 9.15
C LYS A 215 5.05 -20.45 8.74
N GLU A 216 4.45 -21.15 7.78
CA GLU A 216 5.02 -22.39 7.20
C GLU A 216 6.41 -22.15 6.60
N TYR A 217 6.60 -21.03 5.89
CA TYR A 217 7.88 -20.69 5.28
C TYR A 217 8.97 -20.34 6.29
N TYR A 218 8.65 -19.57 7.34
CA TYR A 218 9.62 -19.26 8.39
C TYR A 218 10.05 -20.51 9.16
N GLN A 219 9.12 -21.43 9.43
CA GLN A 219 9.43 -22.71 10.06
C GLN A 219 10.35 -23.56 9.19
N ALA A 220 10.05 -23.67 7.89
CA ALA A 220 10.90 -24.41 6.96
C ALA A 220 12.32 -23.82 6.85
N GLU A 221 12.45 -22.50 6.91
CA GLU A 221 13.75 -21.81 6.92
C GLU A 221 14.52 -22.04 8.23
N GLU A 222 13.84 -22.00 9.37
CA GLU A 222 14.42 -22.27 10.69
C GLU A 222 14.88 -23.74 10.80
N GLU A 223 14.05 -24.69 10.39
CA GLU A 223 14.40 -26.12 10.35
C GLU A 223 15.63 -26.37 9.47
N ALA A 224 15.67 -25.78 8.26
CA ALA A 224 16.81 -25.92 7.36
C ALA A 224 18.10 -25.30 7.93
N LEU A 225 17.99 -24.19 8.66
CA LEU A 225 19.12 -23.57 9.36
C LEU A 225 19.63 -24.47 10.50
N PHE A 226 18.73 -25.04 11.30
CA PHE A 226 19.10 -26.00 12.35
C PHE A 226 19.80 -27.23 11.79
N ASP A 227 19.30 -27.80 10.69
CA ASP A 227 19.92 -28.95 10.02
C ASP A 227 21.32 -28.59 9.46
N ALA A 228 21.48 -27.40 8.88
CA ALA A 228 22.79 -26.92 8.41
C ALA A 228 23.80 -26.78 9.56
N ILE A 229 23.37 -26.20 10.69
CA ILE A 229 24.21 -26.07 11.89
C ILE A 229 24.57 -27.44 12.48
N ALA A 230 23.58 -28.35 12.58
CA ALA A 230 23.76 -29.67 13.16
C ALA A 230 24.70 -30.56 12.31
N SER A 231 24.61 -30.44 10.98
CA SER A 231 25.45 -31.18 10.04
C SER A 231 26.87 -30.61 9.92
N LYS A 232 27.17 -29.44 10.52
CA LYS A 232 28.43 -28.68 10.37
C LYS A 232 28.80 -28.41 8.91
N THR A 233 27.82 -28.45 8.03
CA THR A 233 28.03 -28.17 6.61
C THR A 233 27.89 -26.67 6.42
N THR A 234 28.92 -26.04 5.84
CA THR A 234 28.88 -24.61 5.48
C THR A 234 28.09 -24.33 4.21
N GLU A 235 27.66 -25.39 3.51
CA GLU A 235 26.77 -25.24 2.35
C GLU A 235 25.35 -25.02 2.86
N ALA A 236 24.77 -23.88 2.49
CA ALA A 236 23.37 -23.58 2.77
C ALA A 236 22.51 -24.69 2.19
N THR A 237 21.86 -25.47 3.06
CA THR A 237 20.84 -26.43 2.66
C THR A 237 19.80 -25.65 1.86
N GLN A 238 19.58 -26.03 0.60
CA GLN A 238 18.52 -25.41 -0.20
C GLN A 238 17.21 -25.59 0.55
N THR A 239 16.63 -24.48 0.99
CA THR A 239 15.29 -24.51 1.59
C THR A 239 14.31 -24.79 0.45
N ASN A 240 13.26 -25.58 0.73
CA ASN A 240 12.15 -25.74 -0.22
C ASN A 240 11.25 -24.49 -0.29
N THR A 241 11.64 -23.41 0.39
CA THR A 241 10.92 -22.16 0.46
C THR A 241 11.16 -21.36 -0.82
N PRO A 242 10.11 -20.91 -1.53
CA PRO A 242 10.28 -20.04 -2.69
C PRO A 242 11.07 -18.77 -2.30
N PRO A 243 11.91 -18.23 -3.20
CA PRO A 243 12.61 -16.99 -2.95
C PRO A 243 11.64 -15.81 -2.84
N ASP A 244 12.01 -14.80 -2.07
CA ASP A 244 11.23 -13.58 -1.89
C ASP A 244 11.56 -12.51 -2.94
N LEU A 245 10.81 -11.40 -2.90
CA LEU A 245 10.98 -10.28 -3.83
C LEU A 245 12.39 -9.69 -3.77
N LYS A 246 12.98 -9.57 -2.59
CA LYS A 246 14.32 -9.02 -2.40
C LYS A 246 15.39 -9.86 -3.11
N ILE A 247 15.36 -11.18 -2.92
CA ILE A 247 16.30 -12.09 -3.56
C ILE A 247 16.17 -12.02 -5.08
N GLU A 248 14.94 -12.10 -5.60
CA GLU A 248 14.73 -12.15 -7.06
C GLU A 248 14.98 -10.80 -7.74
N ARG A 249 14.66 -9.68 -7.08
CA ARG A 249 15.00 -8.33 -7.57
C ARG A 249 16.51 -8.18 -7.74
N SER A 250 17.30 -8.68 -6.79
CA SER A 250 18.78 -8.61 -6.86
C SER A 250 19.40 -9.44 -8.00
N ARG A 251 18.62 -10.34 -8.62
CA ARG A 251 19.05 -11.18 -9.75
C ARG A 251 18.67 -10.59 -11.11
N LEU A 252 17.97 -9.46 -11.14
CA LEU A 252 17.64 -8.76 -12.37
C LEU A 252 18.88 -8.12 -12.98
N THR A 253 18.86 -7.96 -14.30
CA THR A 253 19.85 -7.14 -15.02
C THR A 253 19.39 -5.70 -15.08
N ASP A 254 20.33 -4.76 -15.16
CA ASP A 254 20.03 -3.33 -15.34
C ASP A 254 19.12 -3.07 -16.54
N GLU A 255 19.36 -3.78 -17.65
CA GLU A 255 18.59 -3.69 -18.89
C GLU A 255 17.09 -3.95 -18.67
N ILE A 256 16.73 -4.85 -17.74
CA ILE A 256 15.34 -5.15 -17.42
C ILE A 256 14.84 -4.25 -16.29
N GLY A 257 15.64 -4.05 -15.24
CA GLY A 257 15.27 -3.27 -14.06
C GLY A 257 14.88 -1.82 -14.36
N HIS A 258 15.62 -1.13 -15.23
CA HIS A 258 15.37 0.27 -15.59
C HIS A 258 14.12 0.47 -16.46
N ARG A 259 13.56 -0.61 -17.02
CA ARG A 259 12.38 -0.53 -17.90
C ARG A 259 11.12 -0.25 -17.12
N PHE A 260 11.08 -0.56 -15.82
CA PHE A 260 9.87 -0.48 -15.02
C PHE A 260 9.98 0.61 -13.95
N ALA A 261 9.03 1.55 -13.97
CA ALA A 261 8.76 2.39 -12.80
C ALA A 261 8.02 1.54 -11.75
N ALA A 262 8.56 1.49 -10.54
CA ALA A 262 8.14 0.58 -9.49
C ALA A 262 7.90 1.29 -8.16
N HIS A 263 6.97 0.75 -7.37
CA HIS A 263 6.71 1.18 -5.99
C HIS A 263 6.46 -0.03 -5.08
N GLY A 264 7.22 -0.12 -3.99
CA GLY A 264 7.10 -1.19 -3.01
C GLY A 264 6.05 -0.89 -1.94
N ILE A 265 5.12 -1.82 -1.72
CA ILE A 265 4.12 -1.76 -0.64
C ILE A 265 4.68 -2.54 0.56
N ALA A 266 5.47 -1.84 1.38
CA ALA A 266 6.14 -2.42 2.55
C ALA A 266 5.68 -1.84 3.90
N LYS A 267 4.97 -0.71 3.90
CA LYS A 267 4.52 -0.07 5.14
C LYS A 267 3.24 -0.72 5.68
N GLY A 268 3.18 -0.88 7.01
CA GLY A 268 2.05 -1.49 7.72
C GLY A 268 2.12 -3.01 7.71
N SER A 269 1.18 -3.65 8.39
CA SER A 269 1.05 -5.11 8.42
C SER A 269 0.79 -5.69 7.04
N ARG A 270 1.13 -6.96 6.80
CA ARG A 270 0.89 -7.59 5.49
C ARG A 270 -0.60 -7.60 5.09
N SER A 271 -1.50 -7.69 6.07
CA SER A 271 -2.94 -7.51 5.87
C SER A 271 -3.29 -6.12 5.31
N GLU A 272 -2.70 -5.05 5.88
CA GLU A 272 -2.88 -3.67 5.40
C GLU A 272 -2.21 -3.44 4.05
N GLN A 273 -1.10 -4.15 3.77
CA GLN A 273 -0.44 -4.10 2.46
C GLN A 273 -1.36 -4.66 1.36
N LEU A 274 -2.13 -5.74 1.62
CA LEU A 274 -3.16 -6.20 0.68
C LEU A 274 -4.26 -5.15 0.48
N ASP A 275 -4.77 -4.55 1.56
CA ASP A 275 -5.79 -3.50 1.45
C ASP A 275 -5.29 -2.29 0.65
N THR A 276 -4.01 -1.96 0.82
CA THR A 276 -3.32 -0.89 0.07
C THR A 276 -3.24 -1.24 -1.41
N LEU A 277 -2.83 -2.47 -1.75
CA LEU A 277 -2.84 -2.95 -3.13
C LEU A 277 -4.24 -2.86 -3.74
N LEU A 278 -5.25 -3.43 -3.08
CA LEU A 278 -6.63 -3.44 -3.58
C LEU A 278 -7.16 -2.01 -3.78
N ARG A 279 -6.83 -1.07 -2.89
CA ARG A 279 -7.19 0.34 -3.06
C ARG A 279 -6.51 0.96 -4.29
N LEU A 280 -5.21 0.72 -4.48
CA LEU A 280 -4.47 1.23 -5.64
C LEU A 280 -5.05 0.67 -6.95
N LEU A 281 -5.39 -0.61 -6.98
CA LEU A 281 -5.97 -1.25 -8.17
C LEU A 281 -7.41 -0.79 -8.44
N ALA A 282 -8.22 -0.55 -7.39
CA ALA A 282 -9.62 -0.16 -7.53
C ALA A 282 -9.79 1.34 -7.86
N SER A 283 -8.99 2.20 -7.22
CA SER A 283 -9.13 3.66 -7.27
C SER A 283 -8.06 4.35 -8.11
N GLY A 284 -6.98 3.65 -8.47
CA GLY A 284 -5.80 4.26 -9.08
C GLY A 284 -4.93 4.99 -8.05
N ILE A 285 -3.90 5.67 -8.55
CA ILE A 285 -3.02 6.51 -7.75
C ILE A 285 -3.66 7.89 -7.61
N ASP A 286 -3.74 8.37 -6.38
CA ASP A 286 -4.30 9.68 -6.07
C ASP A 286 -3.31 10.79 -6.50
N PRO A 287 -3.65 11.62 -7.50
CA PRO A 287 -2.75 12.66 -7.99
C PRO A 287 -2.55 13.81 -7.00
N SER A 288 -3.39 13.92 -5.96
CA SER A 288 -3.25 14.93 -4.90
C SER A 288 -2.19 14.55 -3.85
N ARG A 289 -1.73 13.30 -3.87
CA ARG A 289 -0.73 12.78 -2.94
C ARG A 289 0.54 12.41 -3.69
N THR A 290 1.69 12.68 -3.07
CA THR A 290 2.96 12.25 -3.63
C THR A 290 3.02 10.74 -3.68
N PHE A 291 3.28 10.19 -4.87
CA PHE A 291 3.49 8.77 -5.09
C PHE A 291 4.90 8.57 -5.64
N HIS A 292 5.81 8.10 -4.79
CA HIS A 292 7.21 7.96 -5.16
C HIS A 292 7.45 6.67 -5.93
N THR A 293 8.06 6.76 -7.11
CA THR A 293 8.53 5.61 -7.88
C THR A 293 10.04 5.63 -8.03
N ALA A 294 10.61 4.45 -8.27
CA ALA A 294 11.99 4.27 -8.67
C ALA A 294 12.07 3.24 -9.80
N ASP A 295 13.21 3.14 -10.48
CA ASP A 295 13.48 1.99 -11.34
C ASP A 295 13.43 0.71 -10.49
N LEU A 296 12.92 -0.40 -11.06
CA LEU A 296 12.75 -1.64 -10.30
C LEU A 296 14.08 -2.19 -9.78
N PHE A 297 15.14 -2.09 -10.58
CA PHE A 297 16.47 -2.51 -10.19
C PHE A 297 17.56 -1.70 -10.91
N ARG A 298 18.62 -1.36 -10.18
CA ARG A 298 19.89 -0.88 -10.74
C ARG A 298 21.09 -1.55 -10.04
N SER A 299 22.20 -1.69 -10.73
CA SER A 299 23.45 -2.20 -10.13
C SER A 299 24.15 -1.14 -9.28
N ASP A 300 23.88 0.15 -9.54
CA ASP A 300 24.44 1.33 -8.87
C ASP A 300 23.54 1.92 -7.77
N GLU A 301 22.49 1.21 -7.34
CA GLU A 301 21.51 1.68 -6.33
C GLU A 301 22.18 2.27 -5.08
N ASN A 302 23.27 1.64 -4.61
CA ASN A 302 24.02 2.10 -3.44
C ASN A 302 24.66 3.49 -3.64
N GLU A 303 25.11 3.85 -4.83
CA GLU A 303 25.70 5.17 -5.11
C GLU A 303 24.62 6.25 -5.25
N ILE A 304 23.44 5.87 -5.77
CA ILE A 304 22.29 6.76 -5.98
C ILE A 304 21.56 7.06 -4.67
N ALA A 305 21.48 6.08 -3.75
CA ALA A 305 20.86 6.25 -2.44
C ALA A 305 21.50 7.38 -1.64
N PHE A 306 22.84 7.53 -1.72
CA PHE A 306 23.57 8.62 -1.06
C PHE A 306 23.29 10.01 -1.65
N ALA A 307 22.83 10.09 -2.91
CA ALA A 307 22.59 11.36 -3.60
C ALA A 307 21.11 11.78 -3.64
N VAL A 308 20.17 10.83 -3.68
CA VAL A 308 18.74 11.10 -3.99
C VAL A 308 17.76 10.52 -2.97
N GLY A 309 18.24 9.78 -1.95
CA GLY A 309 17.43 9.37 -0.81
C GLY A 309 16.56 8.11 -0.99
N ALA A 310 16.61 7.44 -2.15
CA ALA A 310 16.09 6.07 -2.30
C ALA A 310 16.87 5.30 -3.37
N ALA A 311 17.32 4.10 -3.01
CA ALA A 311 18.09 3.20 -3.87
C ALA A 311 17.18 2.47 -4.89
N GLY A 312 15.92 2.20 -4.54
CA GLY A 312 14.97 1.44 -5.35
C GLY A 312 13.64 1.27 -4.62
N PRO A 313 12.65 0.54 -5.17
CA PRO A 313 11.42 0.23 -4.45
C PRO A 313 11.69 -0.65 -3.22
N TYR A 314 10.90 -0.46 -2.15
CA TYR A 314 10.94 -1.37 -1.00
C TYR A 314 10.60 -2.80 -1.41
N ASP A 315 11.52 -3.73 -1.17
CA ASP A 315 11.43 -5.13 -1.60
C ASP A 315 11.23 -6.12 -0.45
N THR A 316 11.13 -5.60 0.77
CA THR A 316 10.82 -6.36 1.99
C THR A 316 9.31 -6.54 2.23
N GLY A 317 8.47 -5.84 1.46
CA GLY A 317 7.02 -5.89 1.56
C GLY A 317 6.37 -7.09 0.88
N SER A 318 5.04 -7.11 0.90
CA SER A 318 4.23 -8.15 0.26
C SER A 318 4.15 -8.01 -1.26
N PHE A 319 4.22 -6.78 -1.77
CA PHE A 319 3.97 -6.46 -3.17
C PHE A 319 4.86 -5.34 -3.69
N ILE A 320 5.25 -5.40 -4.96
CA ILE A 320 5.78 -4.25 -5.71
C ILE A 320 4.86 -3.99 -6.90
N VAL A 321 4.31 -2.80 -7.02
CA VAL A 321 3.50 -2.39 -8.17
C VAL A 321 4.39 -1.82 -9.27
N LEU A 322 4.05 -2.10 -10.53
CA LEU A 322 4.81 -1.72 -11.72
C LEU A 322 3.93 -0.94 -12.70
N GLY A 323 4.50 0.09 -13.31
CA GLY A 323 3.97 0.68 -14.55
C GLY A 323 4.22 -0.21 -15.77
N GLU A 324 3.71 0.21 -16.93
CA GLU A 324 4.08 -0.42 -18.20
C GLU A 324 5.59 -0.26 -18.46
N PRO A 325 6.27 -1.26 -19.05
CA PRO A 325 7.68 -1.12 -19.36
C PRO A 325 7.91 -0.04 -20.42
N LYS A 326 8.93 0.79 -20.19
CA LYS A 326 9.47 1.76 -21.16
C LYS A 326 9.95 0.99 -22.40
N SER A 327 9.74 1.47 -23.62
CA SER A 327 10.38 0.92 -24.83
C SER A 327 11.86 1.32 -24.89
N ILE A 328 12.73 0.54 -25.55
CA ILE A 328 14.13 0.92 -25.84
C ILE A 328 14.22 2.31 -26.47
N ASP A 329 13.32 2.61 -27.41
CA ASP A 329 13.33 3.89 -28.14
C ASP A 329 12.72 5.05 -27.32
N GLN A 330 12.09 4.76 -26.19
CA GLN A 330 11.44 5.73 -25.29
C GLN A 330 12.17 5.86 -23.95
N SER A 331 13.45 5.48 -23.87
CA SER A 331 14.31 5.54 -22.67
C SER A 331 14.27 6.88 -21.90
N THR A 332 13.81 7.97 -22.52
CA THR A 332 13.71 9.31 -21.90
C THR A 332 12.29 9.76 -21.55
N ASN A 333 11.24 9.10 -22.05
CA ASN A 333 9.85 9.47 -21.74
C ASN A 333 9.36 8.62 -20.56
N ASN A 334 9.56 9.16 -19.36
CA ASN A 334 9.15 8.52 -18.12
C ASN A 334 7.62 8.48 -18.05
N ARG A 335 7.01 7.37 -18.48
CA ARG A 335 5.60 7.12 -18.16
C ARG A 335 5.54 6.72 -16.70
N ASP A 336 5.26 7.69 -15.85
CA ASP A 336 5.11 7.44 -14.42
C ASP A 336 3.88 6.54 -14.19
N ILE A 337 4.01 5.63 -13.23
CA ILE A 337 2.90 4.77 -12.81
C ILE A 337 1.74 5.64 -12.28
N ALA A 338 2.04 6.82 -11.74
CA ALA A 338 1.04 7.80 -11.30
C ALA A 338 0.12 8.26 -12.44
N GLU A 339 0.62 8.33 -13.68
CA GLU A 339 -0.15 8.78 -14.84
C GLU A 339 -0.82 7.64 -15.60
N THR A 340 -0.13 6.51 -15.70
CA THR A 340 -0.54 5.35 -16.51
C THR A 340 -1.28 4.28 -15.72
N GLY A 341 -1.21 4.33 -14.39
CA GLY A 341 -1.77 3.32 -13.51
C GLY A 341 -0.86 2.09 -13.36
N VAL A 342 -1.32 1.16 -12.52
CA VAL A 342 -0.62 -0.10 -12.25
C VAL A 342 -0.87 -1.07 -13.40
N ALA A 343 0.18 -1.50 -14.08
CA ALA A 343 0.14 -2.51 -15.15
C ALA A 343 0.56 -3.90 -14.66
N GLY A 344 1.40 -3.96 -13.62
CA GLY A 344 1.89 -5.22 -13.06
C GLY A 344 2.05 -5.17 -11.55
N VAL A 345 2.06 -6.34 -10.93
CA VAL A 345 2.29 -6.53 -9.50
C VAL A 345 3.23 -7.72 -9.33
N LEU A 346 4.39 -7.48 -8.74
CA LEU A 346 5.26 -8.53 -8.23
C LEU A 346 4.75 -8.94 -6.86
N VAL A 347 4.57 -10.24 -6.66
CA VAL A 347 3.91 -10.82 -5.49
C VAL A 347 4.92 -11.62 -4.69
N ASN A 348 4.97 -11.42 -3.37
CA ASN A 348 5.82 -12.21 -2.49
C ASN A 348 5.20 -13.59 -2.19
N ARG A 349 6.04 -14.53 -1.77
CA ARG A 349 5.74 -15.98 -1.69
C ARG A 349 4.52 -16.36 -0.86
N GLU A 350 4.23 -15.61 0.20
CA GLU A 350 3.08 -15.84 1.08
C GLU A 350 1.74 -15.50 0.42
N TRP A 351 1.76 -14.73 -0.68
CA TRP A 351 0.57 -14.28 -1.39
C TRP A 351 0.33 -14.99 -2.72
N TYR A 352 1.10 -16.03 -3.06
CA TYR A 352 0.96 -16.75 -4.33
C TYR A 352 -0.44 -17.33 -4.54
N ASP A 353 -1.07 -17.83 -3.48
CA ASP A 353 -2.42 -18.40 -3.55
C ASP A 353 -3.51 -17.34 -3.80
N ALA A 354 -3.22 -16.05 -3.58
CA ALA A 354 -4.12 -14.95 -3.90
C ALA A 354 -4.11 -14.56 -5.38
N ILE A 355 -3.06 -14.95 -6.13
CA ILE A 355 -2.86 -14.52 -7.54
C ILE A 355 -4.07 -14.85 -8.43
N PRO A 356 -4.66 -16.07 -8.42
CA PRO A 356 -5.79 -16.39 -9.29
C PRO A 356 -7.02 -15.51 -9.03
N ASP A 357 -7.28 -15.16 -7.77
CA ASP A 357 -8.40 -14.28 -7.41
C ASP A 357 -8.12 -12.83 -7.80
N LEU A 358 -6.89 -12.37 -7.56
CA LEU A 358 -6.46 -11.03 -7.97
C LEU A 358 -6.47 -10.88 -9.50
N GLN A 359 -6.02 -11.87 -10.25
CA GLN A 359 -6.09 -11.89 -11.73
C GLN A 359 -7.54 -11.90 -12.23
N ARG A 360 -8.43 -12.63 -11.55
CA ARG A 360 -9.86 -12.63 -11.90
C ARG A 360 -10.50 -11.26 -11.63
N ALA A 361 -10.13 -10.60 -10.54
CA ALA A 361 -10.65 -9.28 -10.17
C ALA A 361 -10.01 -8.14 -11.00
N TYR A 362 -8.76 -8.30 -11.44
CA TYR A 362 -7.98 -7.31 -12.16
C TYR A 362 -7.26 -7.93 -13.38
N PRO A 363 -8.00 -8.31 -14.44
CA PRO A 363 -7.49 -9.10 -15.55
C PRO A 363 -6.51 -8.35 -16.45
N ASN A 364 -6.44 -7.02 -16.29
CA ASN A 364 -5.56 -6.14 -17.05
C ASN A 364 -4.23 -5.90 -16.32
N VAL A 365 -4.07 -6.46 -15.12
CA VAL A 365 -2.89 -6.33 -14.30
C VAL A 365 -2.15 -7.67 -14.30
N ARG A 366 -0.86 -7.62 -14.61
CA ARG A 366 -0.01 -8.81 -14.58
C ARG A 366 0.46 -9.10 -13.16
N PHE A 367 -0.06 -10.15 -12.55
CA PHE A 367 0.44 -10.65 -11.27
C PHE A 367 1.55 -11.67 -11.52
N ILE A 368 2.75 -11.38 -11.04
CA ILE A 368 3.97 -12.15 -11.28
C ILE A 368 4.53 -12.58 -9.93
N ARG A 369 4.75 -13.89 -9.76
CA ARG A 369 5.40 -14.44 -8.57
C ARG A 369 6.86 -13.98 -8.51
N ALA A 370 7.40 -13.76 -7.31
CA ALA A 370 8.81 -13.41 -7.13
C ALA A 370 9.73 -14.41 -7.85
N ASP A 371 9.49 -15.72 -7.69
CA ASP A 371 10.26 -16.81 -8.31
C ASP A 371 10.15 -16.91 -9.84
N GLN A 372 9.27 -16.10 -10.46
CA GLN A 372 9.10 -16.00 -11.91
C GLN A 372 9.48 -14.61 -12.43
N MET A 373 9.95 -13.71 -11.56
CA MET A 373 10.13 -12.29 -11.85
C MET A 373 11.02 -12.07 -13.06
N ARG A 374 12.22 -12.67 -13.08
CA ARG A 374 13.18 -12.48 -14.17
C ARG A 374 12.60 -12.87 -15.52
N ASP A 375 12.07 -14.09 -15.62
CA ASP A 375 11.59 -14.63 -16.89
C ASP A 375 10.37 -13.85 -17.39
N LYS A 376 9.40 -13.59 -16.52
CA LYS A 376 8.14 -12.92 -16.90
C LYS A 376 8.33 -11.44 -17.23
N LEU A 377 9.23 -10.75 -16.55
CA LEU A 377 9.57 -9.36 -16.90
C LEU A 377 10.35 -9.31 -18.21
N THR A 378 11.26 -10.25 -18.46
CA THR A 378 12.00 -10.34 -19.73
C THR A 378 11.03 -10.58 -20.90
N GLU A 379 10.12 -11.54 -20.78
CA GLU A 379 9.06 -11.79 -21.76
C GLU A 379 8.21 -10.53 -22.02
N TRP A 380 7.87 -9.79 -20.96
CA TRP A 380 7.06 -8.58 -21.08
C TRP A 380 7.81 -7.49 -21.85
N VAL A 381 9.05 -7.19 -21.48
CA VAL A 381 9.89 -6.21 -22.17
C VAL A 381 10.04 -6.55 -23.66
N GLN A 382 10.36 -7.81 -23.98
CA GLN A 382 10.49 -8.28 -25.35
C GLN A 382 9.20 -8.12 -26.15
N SER A 383 8.04 -8.33 -25.52
CA SER A 383 6.73 -8.15 -26.18
C SER A 383 6.38 -6.70 -26.51
N ILE A 384 7.03 -5.73 -25.85
CA ILE A 384 6.90 -4.31 -26.17
C ILE A 384 7.88 -3.93 -27.28
N ASP A 385 9.13 -4.39 -27.21
CA ASP A 385 10.14 -4.05 -28.20
C ASP A 385 9.88 -4.67 -29.59
N GLN A 386 9.01 -5.66 -29.68
CA GLN A 386 8.55 -6.27 -30.95
C GLN A 386 7.33 -5.59 -31.57
N LYS A 387 6.71 -4.61 -30.89
CA LYS A 387 5.57 -3.82 -31.39
C LYS A 387 6.06 -2.51 -31.99
#